data_AF-A0A0P9U2T7-F1
#
_entry.id   AF-A0A0P9U2T7-F1
#
_cell.length_a   1.000
_cell.length_b   1.000
_cell.length_c   1.000
_cell.angle_alpha   90.00
_cell.angle_beta   90.00
_cell.angle_gamma   90.00
#
_symmetry.space_group_name_H-M   'P 1'
#
loop_
_entity.id
_entity.type
_entity.pdbx_description
1 polymer ?
#
loop_
_entity_poly.entity_id
_entity_poly.type
_entity_poly.pdbx_seq_one_letter_code
_entity_poly.pdbx_strand_id
1 'polypeptide(L)' 'MMSSTLEDKKAELERAIQELDQWEEYDSRREDGSGAQDRRHEERGESLRKRVAELRAEVDSLSK' A
#
# COMPACT_ATOMS: atom_id res chain seq x y z
N MET A 1 -1.88 21.89 17.17
CA MET A 1 -1.45 21.62 15.77
C MET A 1 -1.01 20.17 15.55
N MET A 2 -1.38 19.19 16.40
CA MET A 2 -1.02 17.77 16.19
C MET A 2 -2.08 16.96 15.42
N SER A 3 -3.34 17.43 15.33
CA SER A 3 -4.38 16.66 14.63
C SER A 3 -4.13 16.57 13.12
N SER A 4 -3.65 17.65 12.49
CA SER A 4 -3.37 17.68 11.03
C SER A 4 -2.44 16.54 10.61
N THR A 5 -1.29 16.38 11.27
CA THR A 5 -0.29 15.38 10.86
C THR A 5 -0.78 13.95 11.02
N LEU A 6 -1.56 13.65 12.06
CA LEU A 6 -2.17 12.33 12.24
C LEU A 6 -3.27 12.08 11.22
N GLU A 7 -4.13 13.07 10.95
CA GLU A 7 -5.21 12.98 9.96
C GLU A 7 -4.66 12.83 8.54
N ASP A 8 -3.62 13.58 8.20
CA ASP A 8 -2.89 13.48 6.92
C ASP A 8 -2.30 12.08 6.74
N LYS A 9 -1.69 11.51 7.79
CA LYS A 9 -1.11 10.17 7.75
C LYS A 9 -2.15 9.06 7.69
N LYS A 10 -3.31 9.23 8.32
CA LYS A 10 -4.46 8.32 8.16
C LYS A 10 -5.00 8.35 6.74
N ALA A 11 -5.13 9.54 6.14
CA ALA A 11 -5.54 9.67 4.75
C ALA A 11 -4.52 9.03 3.78
N GLU A 12 -3.23 9.19 4.06
CA GLU A 12 -2.16 8.54 3.29
C GLU A 12 -2.22 7.01 3.42
N LEU A 13 -2.42 6.49 4.63
CA LEU A 13 -2.61 5.07 4.90
C LEU A 13 -3.82 4.51 4.14
N GLU A 14 -4.95 5.21 4.16
CA GLU A 14 -6.17 4.77 3.49
C GLU A 14 -5.98 4.70 1.97
N ARG A 15 -5.29 5.67 1.37
CA ARG A 15 -4.93 5.61 -0.07
C ARG A 15 -4.02 4.44 -0.38
N ALA A 16 -2.99 4.20 0.44
CA ALA A 16 -2.07 3.09 0.24
C ALA A 16 -2.77 1.72 0.38
N ILE A 17 -3.75 1.60 1.29
CA ILE A 17 -4.59 0.41 1.41
C ILE A 17 -5.43 0.22 0.15
N GLN A 18 -6.10 1.27 -0.34
CA GLN A 18 -6.89 1.19 -1.57
C GLN A 18 -6.04 0.81 -2.80
N GLU A 19 -4.81 1.32 -2.90
CA GLU A 19 -3.88 0.94 -3.98
C GLU A 19 -3.45 -0.53 -3.89
N LEU A 20 -3.22 -1.03 -2.67
CA LEU A 20 -2.91 -2.45 -2.45
C LEU A 20 -4.11 -3.33 -2.79
N ASP A 21 -5.31 -2.97 -2.34
CA ASP A 21 -6.54 -3.72 -2.62
C ASP A 21 -6.81 -3.80 -4.13
N GLN A 22 -6.61 -2.71 -4.87
CA GLN A 22 -6.72 -2.70 -6.34
C GLN A 22 -5.67 -3.59 -7.01
N TRP A 23 -4.44 -3.59 -6.48
CA TRP A 23 -3.39 -4.46 -6.99
C TRP A 23 -3.72 -5.94 -6.74
N GLU A 24 -4.22 -6.29 -5.55
CA GLU A 24 -4.63 -7.66 -5.19
C GLU A 24 -5.85 -8.12 -6.02
N GLU A 25 -6.83 -7.23 -6.25
CA GLU A 25 -7.97 -7.52 -7.12
C GLU A 25 -7.50 -7.81 -8.56
N TYR A 26 -6.60 -6.98 -9.09
CA TYR A 26 -6.03 -7.20 -10.42
C TYR A 26 -5.21 -8.50 -10.48
N ASP A 27 -4.37 -8.77 -9.47
CA ASP A 27 -3.57 -9.99 -9.37
C ASP A 27 -4.45 -11.25 -9.39
N SER A 28 -5.58 -11.21 -8.67
CA SER A 28 -6.54 -12.34 -8.61
C SER A 28 -7.24 -12.66 -9.94
N ARG A 29 -7.27 -11.71 -10.88
CA ARG A 29 -7.96 -11.82 -12.17
C ARG A 29 -7.02 -11.84 -13.37
N ARG A 30 -5.72 -11.70 -13.12
CA ARG A 30 -4.68 -11.64 -14.15
C ARG A 30 -4.38 -13.04 -14.67
N GLU A 31 -4.24 -13.16 -15.99
CA GLU A 31 -3.58 -14.31 -16.61
C GLU A 31 -2.07 -14.13 -16.55
N ASP A 32 -1.32 -15.22 -16.39
CA ASP A 32 0.14 -15.19 -16.33
C ASP A 32 0.72 -14.47 -17.56
N GLY A 33 1.59 -13.50 -17.31
CA GLY A 33 2.19 -12.67 -18.33
C GLY A 33 3.51 -13.24 -18.80
N SER A 34 4.32 -12.40 -19.46
CA SER A 34 5.73 -12.75 -19.64
C SER A 34 6.45 -12.71 -18.28
N GLY A 35 7.46 -13.55 -18.06
CA GLY A 35 8.19 -13.55 -16.79
C GLY A 35 8.83 -12.21 -16.40
N ALA A 36 9.05 -11.29 -17.35
CA ALA A 36 9.48 -9.92 -17.04
C ALA A 36 8.34 -9.01 -16.55
N GLN A 37 7.13 -9.22 -17.06
CA GLN A 37 5.92 -8.54 -16.60
C GLN A 37 5.53 -9.02 -15.19
N ASP A 38 5.63 -10.33 -14.97
CA ASP A 38 5.29 -10.96 -13.69
C ASP A 38 6.18 -10.46 -12.57
N ARG A 39 7.50 -10.41 -12.81
CA ARG A 39 8.46 -9.85 -11.84
C ARG A 39 8.16 -8.39 -11.48
N ARG A 40 7.89 -7.54 -12.48
CA ARG A 40 7.55 -6.12 -12.23
C ARG A 40 6.25 -5.98 -11.44
N HIS A 41 5.30 -6.88 -11.68
CA HIS A 41 4.03 -6.91 -10.99
C HIS A 41 4.21 -7.34 -9.52
N GLU A 42 5.01 -8.38 -9.28
CA GLU A 42 5.40 -8.83 -7.93
C GLU A 42 6.15 -7.74 -7.16
N GLU A 43 7.17 -7.12 -7.77
CA GLU A 43 7.94 -6.02 -7.17
C GLU A 43 7.04 -4.83 -6.77
N ARG A 44 6.03 -4.54 -7.59
CA ARG A 44 5.02 -3.51 -7.28
C ARG A 44 4.17 -3.91 -6.08
N GLY A 45 3.72 -5.16 -6.03
CA GLY A 45 2.95 -5.70 -4.90
C GLY A 45 3.72 -5.64 -3.58
N GLU A 46 4.99 -6.05 -3.59
CA GLU A 46 5.86 -5.96 -2.41
C GLU A 46 6.05 -4.52 -1.95
N SER A 47 6.24 -3.58 -2.89
CA SER A 47 6.39 -2.16 -2.60
C SER A 47 5.13 -1.57 -1.95
N LEU A 48 3.93 -1.95 -2.42
CA LEU A 48 2.66 -1.51 -1.85
C LEU A 48 2.46 -2.06 -0.42
N ARG A 49 2.72 -3.35 -0.20
CA ARG A 49 2.64 -3.97 1.14
C ARG A 49 3.59 -3.31 2.12
N LYS A 50 4.83 -3.03 1.69
CA LYS A 50 5.82 -2.32 2.50
C LYS A 50 5.33 -0.91 2.84
N ARG A 51 4.79 -0.18 1.86
CA ARG A 51 4.28 1.18 2.07
C ARG A 51 3.13 1.22 3.09
N VAL A 52 2.18 0.29 2.98
CA VAL A 52 1.08 0.15 3.96
C VAL A 52 1.62 -0.14 5.35
N ALA A 53 2.59 -1.06 5.48
CA ALA A 53 3.18 -1.40 6.77
C ALA A 53 3.91 -0.20 7.42
N GLU A 54 4.67 0.57 6.64
CA GLU A 54 5.34 1.79 7.11
C GLU A 54 4.33 2.83 7.60
N LEU A 55 3.27 3.10 6.80
CA LEU A 55 2.24 4.08 7.16
C LEU A 55 1.43 3.66 8.39
N ARG A 56 1.16 2.36 8.56
CA ARG A 56 0.53 1.84 9.78
C ARG A 56 1.41 2.13 11.00
N ALA A 57 2.71 1.84 10.91
CA ALA A 57 3.64 2.10 12.00
C ALA A 57 3.75 3.61 12.33
N GLU A 58 3.74 4.48 11.32
CA GLU A 58 3.74 5.94 11.50
C GLU A 58 2.45 6.43 12.19
N VAL A 59 1.28 5.97 11.74
CA VAL A 59 -0.02 6.31 12.34
C VAL A 59 -0.08 5.81 13.79
N ASP A 60 0.35 4.58 14.06
CA ASP A 60 0.38 4.01 15.40
C ASP A 60 1.30 4.81 16.33
N SER A 61 2.47 5.22 15.84
CA SER A 61 3.41 6.07 16.57
C SER A 61 2.83 7.45 16.90
N LEU A 62 2.10 8.06 15.97
CA LEU A 62 1.45 9.37 16.15
C LEU A 62 0.17 9.33 16.99
N SER A 63 -0.40 8.14 17.20
CA SER A 63 -1.61 7.92 18.01
C SER A 63 -1.33 7.64 19.49
N LYS A 64 -0.06 7.41 19.84
CA LYS A 64 0.42 7.18 21.21
C LYS A 64 0.77 8.49 21.91
#